data_AF-A0A4P2PZ07-F1
#
_entry.id   AF-A0A4P2PZ07-F1
#
_cell.length_a   1.000
_cell.length_b   1.000
_cell.length_c   1.000
_cell.angle_alpha   90.00
_cell.angle_beta   90.00
_cell.angle_gamma   90.00
#
_symmetry.space_group_name_H-M   'P 1'
#
loop_
_entity.id
_entity.type
_entity.pdbx_description
1 polymer ?
#
loop_
_entity_poly.entity_id
_entity_poly.type
_entity_poly.pdbx_seq_one_letter_code
_entity_poly.pdbx_strand_id
1 'polypeptide(L)'
;MEAEVRVNAAAAAYPALGPGRVLPPGAALVEYHYAAGSADPVTLLAMVKRHAGYDPDGGDWEYLILTPQGTSAHRGALPPCKRCHADAPHDHLFGGPR
;
A
#
# COMPACT_ATOMS: atom_id res chain seq x y z
N MET A 1 -17.54 -3.33 -7.83
CA MET A 1 -16.14 -2.93 -7.61
C MET A 1 -15.74 -3.53 -6.27
N GLU A 2 -14.71 -4.35 -6.24
CA GLU A 2 -14.28 -5.03 -5.00
C GLU A 2 -13.16 -4.25 -4.30
N ALA A 3 -12.28 -3.60 -5.09
CA ALA A 3 -11.24 -2.71 -4.59
C ALA A 3 -10.95 -1.52 -5.53
N GLU A 4 -10.44 -0.43 -4.98
CA GLU A 4 -9.90 0.74 -5.69
C GLU A 4 -8.60 1.19 -5.03
N VAL A 5 -7.53 1.42 -5.80
CA VAL A 5 -6.26 1.96 -5.28
C VAL A 5 -6.12 3.44 -5.61
N ARG A 6 -5.86 4.26 -4.58
CA ARG A 6 -5.52 5.68 -4.71
C ARG A 6 -4.10 5.92 -4.27
N VAL A 7 -3.45 6.90 -4.91
CA VAL A 7 -2.04 7.24 -4.66
C VAL A 7 -1.86 8.74 -4.49
N ASN A 8 -0.84 9.16 -3.75
CA ASN A 8 -0.43 10.57 -3.71
C ASN A 8 0.54 10.91 -4.86
N ALA A 9 0.89 12.20 -4.99
CA ALA A 9 1.81 12.66 -6.03
C ALA A 9 3.20 12.00 -5.99
N ALA A 10 3.70 11.66 -4.79
CA ALA A 10 4.99 10.99 -4.63
C ALA A 10 4.96 9.53 -5.15
N ALA A 11 3.78 8.92 -5.25
CA ALA A 11 3.57 7.59 -5.79
C ALA A 11 3.06 7.58 -7.25
N ALA A 12 3.17 8.69 -7.99
CA ALA A 12 2.63 8.83 -9.35
C ALA A 12 3.19 7.84 -10.39
N ALA A 13 4.29 7.14 -10.10
CA ALA A 13 4.81 6.09 -10.97
C ALA A 13 4.04 4.75 -10.86
N TYR A 14 3.24 4.57 -9.80
CA TYR A 14 2.32 3.43 -9.68
C TYR A 14 1.14 3.58 -10.67
N PRO A 15 0.62 2.49 -11.25
CA PRO A 15 1.05 1.09 -11.11
C PRO A 15 2.16 0.66 -12.09
N ALA A 16 2.63 1.56 -12.96
CA ALA A 16 3.60 1.25 -14.00
C ALA A 16 5.07 1.30 -13.49
N LEU A 17 5.31 0.71 -12.33
CA LEU A 17 6.67 0.54 -11.83
C LEU A 17 7.41 -0.45 -12.72
N GLY A 18 8.63 -0.08 -13.12
CA GLY A 18 9.54 -0.96 -13.86
C GLY A 18 10.60 -1.57 -12.93
N PRO A 19 11.43 -2.49 -13.45
CA PRO A 19 12.51 -3.11 -12.69
C PRO A 19 13.46 -2.08 -12.06
N GLY A 20 13.83 -2.30 -10.79
CA GLY A 20 14.79 -1.46 -10.07
C GLY A 20 14.28 -0.07 -9.65
N ARG A 21 13.04 0.30 -10.00
CA ARG A 21 12.45 1.57 -9.57
C ARG A 21 11.87 1.46 -8.18
N VAL A 22 12.34 2.32 -7.28
CA VAL A 22 11.86 2.44 -5.89
C VAL A 22 11.12 3.76 -5.72
N LEU A 23 9.99 3.75 -5.03
CA LEU A 23 9.26 4.97 -4.70
C LEU A 23 9.97 5.77 -3.58
N PRO A 24 9.92 7.11 -3.62
CA PRO A 24 10.59 7.94 -2.61
C PRO A 24 9.87 7.88 -1.25
N PRO A 25 10.58 8.15 -0.14
CA PRO A 25 9.93 8.36 1.17
C PRO A 25 8.79 9.39 1.08
N GLY A 26 7.67 9.09 1.74
CA GLY A 26 6.44 9.87 1.65
C GLY A 26 5.49 9.45 0.52
N ALA A 27 5.90 8.55 -0.37
CA ALA A 27 4.98 7.87 -1.28
C ALA A 27 3.91 7.12 -0.47
N ALA A 28 2.64 7.30 -0.84
CA ALA A 28 1.52 6.69 -0.15
C ALA A 28 0.52 6.09 -1.13
N LEU A 29 0.06 4.88 -0.80
CA LEU A 29 -0.98 4.15 -1.51
C LEU A 29 -2.06 3.75 -0.51
N VAL A 30 -3.32 3.80 -0.94
CA VAL A 30 -4.48 3.36 -0.15
C VAL A 30 -5.39 2.53 -1.04
N GLU A 31 -5.62 1.29 -0.65
CA GLU A 31 -6.59 0.39 -1.24
C GLU A 31 -7.90 0.42 -0.44
N TYR A 32 -8.96 0.84 -1.11
CA TYR A 32 -10.33 0.91 -0.61
C TYR A 32 -11.00 -0.43 -0.89
N HIS A 33 -11.41 -1.15 0.15
CA HIS A 33 -12.15 -2.40 0.02
C HIS A 33 -13.64 -2.15 0.23
N TYR A 34 -14.47 -2.71 -0.66
CA TYR A 34 -15.91 -2.54 -0.65
C TYR A 34 -16.61 -3.86 -0.32
N ALA A 35 -17.70 -3.80 0.45
CA ALA A 35 -18.62 -4.94 0.54
C ALA A 35 -19.35 -5.13 -0.80
N ALA A 36 -19.72 -6.37 -1.12
CA ALA A 36 -20.47 -6.67 -2.34
C ALA A 36 -21.75 -5.82 -2.43
N GLY A 37 -21.88 -5.05 -3.51
CA GLY A 37 -23.02 -4.15 -3.75
C GLY A 37 -22.98 -2.83 -2.98
N SER A 38 -21.93 -2.55 -2.19
CA SER A 38 -21.75 -1.28 -1.49
C SER A 38 -20.99 -0.26 -2.34
N ALA A 39 -21.38 1.01 -2.25
CA ALA A 39 -20.61 2.15 -2.74
C ALA A 39 -19.62 2.70 -1.70
N ASP A 40 -19.83 2.37 -0.43
CA ASP A 40 -18.98 2.81 0.67
C ASP A 40 -17.95 1.73 1.03
N PRO A 41 -16.68 2.12 1.26
CA PRO A 41 -15.64 1.20 1.67
C PRO A 41 -15.87 0.72 3.10
N VAL A 42 -15.52 -0.54 3.37
CA VAL A 42 -15.60 -1.16 4.71
C VAL A 42 -14.25 -1.16 5.45
N THR A 43 -13.15 -1.15 4.70
CA THR A 43 -11.78 -1.15 5.22
C THR A 43 -10.87 -0.44 4.24
N LEU A 44 -9.88 0.29 4.75
CA LEU A 44 -8.80 0.82 3.92
C LEU A 44 -7.49 0.14 4.33
N LEU A 45 -6.73 -0.34 3.35
CA LEU A 45 -5.37 -0.84 3.55
C LEU A 45 -4.41 0.17 2.93
N ALA A 46 -3.46 0.67 3.70
CA ALA A 46 -2.54 1.70 3.22
C ALA A 46 -1.09 1.28 3.37
N MET A 47 -0.26 1.82 2.48
CA MET A 47 1.19 1.69 2.52
C MET A 47 1.82 3.08 2.43
N VAL A 48 2.79 3.36 3.29
CA VAL A 48 3.57 4.61 3.27
C VAL A 48 5.05 4.29 3.25
N LYS A 49 5.76 4.81 2.26
CA LYS A 49 7.22 4.66 2.16
C LYS A 49 7.88 5.50 3.24
N ARG A 50 8.64 4.88 4.13
CA ARG A 50 9.39 5.54 5.19
C ARG A 50 10.81 5.84 4.72
N HIS A 51 11.55 6.57 5.56
CA HIS A 51 12.97 6.80 5.32
C HIS A 51 13.75 5.49 5.44
N ALA A 52 14.87 5.41 4.72
CA ALA A 52 15.75 4.26 4.73
C ALA A 52 16.12 3.83 6.16
N GLY A 53 16.03 2.54 6.44
CA GLY A 53 16.35 1.96 7.75
C GLY A 53 15.13 1.73 8.65
N TYR A 54 13.93 2.11 8.20
CA TYR A 54 12.70 1.81 8.94
C TYR A 54 12.38 0.31 8.91
N ASP A 55 12.48 -0.30 7.72
CA ASP A 55 12.25 -1.73 7.54
C ASP A 55 12.98 -2.22 6.27
N PRO A 56 14.31 -2.40 6.32
CA PRO A 56 15.11 -2.71 5.14
C PRO A 56 14.64 -3.95 4.37
N ASP A 57 14.20 -4.98 5.09
CA ASP A 57 13.71 -6.24 4.49
C ASP A 57 12.32 -6.07 3.84
N GLY A 58 11.55 -5.07 4.26
CA GLY A 58 10.25 -4.71 3.68
C GLY A 58 10.32 -3.54 2.72
N GLY A 59 11.52 -3.15 2.27
CA GLY A 59 11.74 -2.00 1.40
C GLY A 59 11.28 -0.69 2.04
N ASP A 60 11.42 -0.56 3.36
CA ASP A 60 11.03 0.60 4.16
C ASP A 60 9.55 0.99 4.04
N TRP A 61 8.67 0.03 3.72
CA TRP A 61 7.23 0.25 3.73
C TRP A 61 6.63 0.10 5.13
N GLU A 62 5.85 1.09 5.53
CA GLU A 62 4.89 0.92 6.61
C GLU A 62 3.52 0.56 6.07
N TYR A 63 2.89 -0.44 6.68
CA TYR A 63 1.55 -0.90 6.39
C TYR A 63 0.58 -0.38 7.43
N LEU A 64 -0.63 0.00 7.02
CA LEU A 64 -1.70 0.45 7.90
C LEU A 64 -3.02 -0.24 7.55
N ILE A 65 -3.76 -0.64 8.58
CA ILE A 65 -5.15 -1.08 8.46
C ILE A 65 -5.99 0.03 9.07
N LEU A 66 -6.82 0.66 8.27
CA LEU A 66 -7.63 1.81 8.66
C LEU A 66 -9.12 1.48 8.60
N THR A 67 -9.89 2.14 9.48
CA THR A 67 -11.34 2.23 9.33
C THR A 67 -11.70 3.02 8.06
N PRO A 68 -12.95 2.97 7.56
CA PRO A 68 -13.40 3.80 6.45
C PRO A 68 -13.19 5.31 6.65
N GLN A 69 -13.12 5.76 7.90
CA GLN A 69 -12.88 7.16 8.29
C GLN A 69 -11.39 7.51 8.33
N GLY A 70 -10.49 6.57 8.04
CA GLY A 70 -9.04 6.78 8.02
C GLY A 70 -8.33 6.62 9.37
N THR A 71 -9.04 6.17 10.42
CA THR A 71 -8.43 5.91 11.73
C THR A 71 -7.65 4.61 11.69
N SER A 72 -6.39 4.61 12.13
CA SER A 72 -5.57 3.39 12.16
C SER A 72 -5.99 2.44 13.27
N ALA A 73 -6.37 1.21 12.90
CA ALA A 73 -6.52 0.09 13.82
C ALA A 73 -5.16 -0.59 14.09
N HIS A 74 -4.33 -0.73 13.05
CA HIS A 74 -2.97 -1.26 13.12
C HIS A 74 -2.04 -0.49 12.18
N ARG A 75 -0.78 -0.33 12.58
CA ARG A 75 0.27 0.23 11.73
C ARG A 75 1.66 -0.31 12.08
N GLY A 76 2.53 -0.42 11.09
CA GLY A 76 3.92 -0.83 11.30
C GLY A 76 4.52 -1.62 10.12
N ALA A 77 5.67 -2.22 10.34
CA ALA A 77 6.25 -3.28 9.50
C ALA A 77 5.46 -4.59 9.69
N LEU A 78 4.14 -4.57 9.42
CA LEU A 78 3.21 -5.64 9.78
C LEU A 78 3.61 -6.96 9.09
N PRO A 79 4.02 -8.02 9.84
CA PRO A 79 4.46 -9.28 9.26
C PRO A 79 3.50 -9.92 8.25
N PRO A 80 2.16 -9.97 8.47
CA PRO A 80 1.27 -10.60 7.49
C PRO A 80 1.22 -9.84 6.16
N CYS A 81 1.34 -8.51 6.17
CA CYS A 81 1.34 -7.69 4.96
C CYS A 81 2.68 -7.84 4.22
N LYS A 82 3.79 -7.67 4.95
CA LYS A 82 5.15 -7.82 4.42
C LYS A 82 5.36 -9.13 3.71
N ARG A 83 4.87 -10.23 4.28
CA ARG A 83 5.09 -11.57 3.73
C ARG A 83 4.62 -11.66 2.28
N CYS A 84 3.40 -11.23 1.97
CA CYS A 84 2.91 -11.27 0.59
C CYS A 84 3.57 -10.19 -0.28
N HIS A 85 3.81 -9.00 0.27
CA HIS A 85 4.44 -7.90 -0.47
C HIS A 85 5.93 -8.15 -0.77
N ALA A 86 6.59 -9.10 -0.13
CA ALA A 86 7.92 -9.58 -0.49
C ALA A 86 7.94 -10.26 -1.88
N ASP A 87 6.81 -10.84 -2.30
CA ASP A 87 6.68 -11.53 -3.59
C ASP A 87 6.29 -10.58 -4.74
N ALA A 88 6.06 -9.29 -4.44
CA ALA A 88 5.68 -8.32 -5.45
C ALA A 88 6.85 -8.01 -6.40
N PRO A 89 6.59 -7.82 -7.70
CA PRO A 89 7.65 -7.75 -8.71
C PRO A 89 8.54 -6.51 -8.59
N HIS A 90 7.98 -5.40 -8.08
CA HIS A 90 8.66 -4.10 -8.07
C HIS A 90 8.40 -3.35 -6.76
N ASP A 91 9.46 -3.03 -6.03
CA ASP A 91 9.42 -2.20 -4.81
C ASP A 91 8.35 -2.61 -3.79
N HIS A 92 8.11 -3.90 -3.60
CA HIS A 92 7.05 -4.44 -2.74
C HIS A 92 5.63 -3.99 -3.13
N LEU A 93 5.40 -3.59 -4.38
CA LEU A 93 4.11 -3.18 -4.91
C LEU A 93 3.69 -4.06 -6.09
N PHE A 94 2.45 -4.52 -6.03
CA PHE A 94 1.82 -5.18 -7.17
C PHE A 94 1.42 -4.15 -8.22
N GLY A 95 1.13 -4.61 -9.44
CA GLY A 95 0.56 -3.76 -10.48
C GLY A 95 -0.85 -3.27 -10.11
N GLY A 96 -1.52 -2.59 -11.04
CA GLY A 96 -2.89 -2.14 -10.86
C GLY A 96 -3.83 -3.34 -10.65
N PRO A 97 -4.95 -3.15 -9.94
CA PRO A 97 -5.98 -4.19 -9.81
C PRO A 97 -6.43 -4.66 -11.20
N ARG A 98 -6.60 -5.98 -11.35
CA ARG A 98 -7.15 -6.61 -12.56
C ARG A 98 -8.65 -6.75 -12.46
#